data_AF-A0A975ACT3-F1
#
_entry.id   AF-A0A975ACT3-F1
#
_cell.length_a   1.000
_cell.length_b   1.000
_cell.length_c   1.000
_cell.angle_alpha   90.00
_cell.angle_beta   90.00
_cell.angle_gamma   90.00
#
_symmetry.space_group_name_H-M   'P 1'
#
loop_
_entity.id
_entity.type
_entity.pdbx_description
1 polymer ?
#
loop_
_entity_poly.entity_id
_entity_poly.type
_entity_poly.pdbx_seq_one_letter_code
_entity_poly.pdbx_strand_id
1 'polypeptide(L)'
;MNRNRRITATLLATAALAAPSALASTAEARPDKPAKTVKSQSKQLLKDIAGKDKRLARMATSNAVEGLADDTEAEVVANVTDARTALADLATTVEAADSTVDTRAARKELRSFRVENFRIVVNVVKKVERLEEAAAADPEAVVHLAAAEAAALEITATSTKADIRAVRAHVQAAQAELEGDTETETEGATA
;
A
#
# COMPACT_ATOMS: atom_id res chain seq x y z
N MET A 1 -32.48 -20.06 -18.38
CA MET A 1 -32.78 -20.09 -16.95
C MET A 1 -33.77 -18.98 -16.63
N ASN A 2 -35.06 -19.33 -16.58
CA ASN A 2 -36.14 -18.39 -16.26
C ASN A 2 -36.19 -18.13 -14.75
N ARG A 3 -36.20 -16.86 -14.33
CA ARG A 3 -36.78 -16.44 -13.04
C ARG A 3 -37.12 -14.94 -13.03
N ASN A 4 -38.36 -14.70 -13.45
CA ASN A 4 -39.39 -13.81 -12.90
C ASN A 4 -39.02 -12.41 -12.37
N ARG A 5 -39.58 -11.41 -13.07
CA ARG A 5 -39.87 -10.03 -12.63
C ARG A 5 -41.12 -9.97 -11.72
N ARG A 6 -41.18 -8.92 -10.87
CA ARG A 6 -42.33 -8.11 -10.35
C ARG A 6 -42.01 -7.68 -8.90
N ILE A 7 -41.65 -6.45 -8.55
CA ILE A 7 -42.33 -5.12 -8.57
C ILE A 7 -43.46 -4.97 -7.54
N THR A 8 -43.33 -3.87 -6.75
CA THR A 8 -44.29 -3.08 -5.91
C THR A 8 -44.83 -3.65 -4.59
N ALA A 9 -44.66 -2.90 -3.49
CA ALA A 9 -45.65 -1.89 -3.05
C ALA A 9 -45.18 -1.11 -1.80
N THR A 10 -45.34 0.21 -1.86
CA THR A 10 -45.19 1.20 -0.79
C THR A 10 -46.48 1.27 0.01
N LEU A 11 -46.43 1.40 1.34
CA LEU A 11 -47.51 2.02 2.13
C LEU A 11 -46.97 2.62 3.44
N LEU A 12 -47.13 3.94 3.55
CA LEU A 12 -46.94 4.75 4.75
C LEU A 12 -48.02 4.42 5.79
N ALA A 13 -47.66 4.46 7.07
CA ALA A 13 -48.58 4.71 8.16
C ALA A 13 -47.92 5.68 9.16
N THR A 14 -48.64 6.77 9.46
CA THR A 14 -48.23 7.88 10.33
C THR A 14 -49.18 7.94 11.54
N ALA A 15 -48.64 8.44 12.68
CA ALA A 15 -49.31 8.92 13.91
C ALA A 15 -49.82 7.85 14.91
N ALA A 16 -49.80 8.03 16.24
CA ALA A 16 -49.13 8.96 17.16
C ALA A 16 -49.34 8.46 18.61
N LEU A 17 -48.45 8.88 19.52
CA LEU A 17 -48.67 9.19 20.96
C LEU A 17 -49.02 8.06 21.97
N ALA A 18 -48.04 7.70 22.81
CA ALA A 18 -48.17 7.64 24.27
C ALA A 18 -46.80 7.38 24.93
N ALA A 19 -46.34 8.31 25.77
CA ALA A 19 -45.27 8.06 26.74
C ALA A 19 -45.89 7.49 28.03
N PRO A 20 -45.12 6.71 28.82
CA PRO A 20 -44.91 7.14 30.20
C PRO A 20 -43.43 7.23 30.60
N SER A 21 -43.24 8.10 31.57
CA SER A 21 -42.01 8.59 32.19
C SER A 21 -41.23 7.55 33.00
N ALA A 22 -39.98 7.93 33.27
CA ALA A 22 -39.11 7.54 34.39
C ALA A 22 -38.32 6.22 34.25
N LEU A 23 -37.04 6.35 33.90
CA LEU A 23 -35.97 6.14 34.86
C LEU A 23 -34.76 6.99 34.44
N ALA A 24 -34.46 7.99 35.27
CA ALA A 24 -33.30 8.84 35.15
C ALA A 24 -32.03 7.97 35.28
N SER A 25 -31.36 7.73 34.16
CA SER A 25 -29.92 7.50 34.17
C SER A 25 -29.29 8.85 33.87
N THR A 26 -29.10 9.65 34.92
CA THR A 26 -28.08 10.70 34.91
C THR A 26 -26.74 10.00 34.83
N ALA A 27 -26.37 9.58 33.62
CA ALA A 27 -24.99 9.42 33.26
C ALA A 27 -24.41 10.82 33.34
N GLU A 28 -23.77 11.13 34.48
CA GLU A 28 -22.92 12.30 34.60
C GLU A 28 -21.98 12.31 33.40
N ALA A 29 -22.22 13.26 32.51
CA ALA A 29 -21.33 13.61 31.43
C ALA A 29 -19.99 13.97 32.09
N ARG A 30 -19.12 12.98 32.14
CA ARG A 30 -17.74 13.10 32.61
C ARG A 30 -17.16 14.32 31.91
N PRO A 31 -16.52 15.25 32.64
CA PRO A 31 -16.11 16.52 32.07
C PRO A 31 -15.22 16.22 30.88
N ASP A 32 -15.68 16.69 29.73
CA ASP A 32 -14.96 16.66 28.48
C ASP A 32 -13.56 17.24 28.74
N LYS A 33 -12.54 16.38 28.74
CA LYS A 33 -11.14 16.81 28.58
C LYS A 33 -10.69 16.48 27.14
N PRO A 34 -11.28 17.11 26.09
CA PRO A 34 -10.93 16.81 24.71
C PRO A 34 -9.62 17.46 24.30
N ALA A 35 -9.36 18.71 24.71
CA ALA A 35 -8.26 19.48 24.14
C ALA A 35 -6.87 18.94 24.51
N LYS A 36 -6.64 18.56 25.78
CA LYS A 36 -5.33 18.05 26.22
C LYS A 36 -5.02 16.65 25.64
N THR A 37 -6.04 15.82 25.45
CA THR A 37 -5.87 14.47 24.90
C THR A 37 -5.65 14.52 23.39
N VAL A 38 -6.43 15.31 22.65
CA VAL A 38 -6.24 15.51 21.20
C VAL A 38 -4.86 16.09 20.89
N LYS A 39 -4.41 17.10 21.65
CA LYS A 39 -3.07 17.68 21.46
C LYS A 39 -1.93 16.69 21.71
N SER A 40 -2.11 15.74 22.63
CA SER A 40 -1.12 14.67 22.83
C SER A 40 -1.13 13.64 21.69
N GLN A 41 -2.32 13.35 21.14
CA GLN A 41 -2.48 12.42 20.02
C GLN A 41 -1.93 13.00 18.70
N SER A 42 -2.16 14.29 18.42
CA SER A 42 -1.61 14.97 17.25
C SER A 42 -0.08 15.02 17.32
N LYS A 43 0.51 15.34 18.48
CA LYS A 43 1.97 15.27 18.68
C LYS A 43 2.55 13.88 18.42
N GLN A 44 1.89 12.83 18.90
CA GLN A 44 2.33 11.46 18.63
C GLN A 44 2.21 11.11 17.15
N LEU A 45 1.12 11.55 16.50
CA LEU A 45 0.92 11.34 15.07
C LEU A 45 2.02 12.02 14.23
N LEU A 46 2.38 13.26 14.55
CA LEU A 46 3.50 13.97 13.90
C LEU A 46 4.83 13.24 14.09
N LYS A 47 5.07 12.69 15.29
CA LYS A 47 6.26 11.86 15.56
C LYS A 47 6.26 10.58 14.72
N ASP A 48 5.10 9.94 14.55
CA ASP A 48 4.97 8.73 13.74
C ASP A 48 5.19 9.04 12.25
N ILE A 49 4.67 10.17 11.75
CA ILE A 49 4.90 10.68 10.38
C ILE A 49 6.40 10.92 10.16
N ALA A 50 7.05 11.69 11.04
CA ALA A 50 8.49 11.95 10.98
C ALA A 50 9.32 10.66 11.04
N GLY A 51 8.85 9.66 11.81
CA GLY A 51 9.47 8.35 11.87
C GLY A 51 9.44 7.59 10.53
N LYS A 52 8.35 7.70 9.76
CA LYS A 52 8.26 7.12 8.41
C LYS A 52 9.08 7.91 7.40
N ASP A 53 9.01 9.24 7.42
CA ASP A 53 9.80 10.10 6.55
C ASP A 53 11.31 9.81 6.69
N LYS A 54 11.79 9.70 7.93
CA LYS A 54 13.19 9.34 8.20
C LYS A 54 13.58 7.97 7.64
N ARG A 55 12.67 6.99 7.61
CA ARG A 55 12.94 5.67 7.02
C ARG A 55 13.00 5.76 5.49
N LEU A 56 12.15 6.57 4.87
CA LEU A 56 12.17 6.83 3.43
C LEU A 56 13.46 7.53 3.02
N ALA A 57 13.83 8.59 3.74
CA ALA A 57 15.07 9.34 3.49
C ALA A 57 16.31 8.43 3.53
N ARG A 58 16.40 7.53 4.51
CA ARG A 58 17.50 6.55 4.62
C ARG A 58 17.52 5.52 3.49
N MET A 59 16.36 5.20 2.95
CA MET A 59 16.23 4.20 1.89
C MET A 59 16.63 4.78 0.54
N ALA A 60 16.26 6.04 0.26
CA ALA A 60 16.66 6.75 -0.95
C ALA A 60 18.18 6.84 -1.11
N THR A 61 18.93 6.88 0.00
CA THR A 61 20.41 6.97 0.01
C THR A 61 21.05 5.67 0.48
N SER A 62 20.40 4.53 0.23
CA SER A 62 20.94 3.24 0.64
C SER A 62 21.66 2.57 -0.51
N ASN A 63 22.74 1.83 -0.21
CA ASN A 63 23.50 1.06 -1.20
C ASN A 63 22.64 0.05 -1.99
N ALA A 64 21.45 -0.30 -1.48
CA ALA A 64 20.53 -1.16 -2.19
C ALA A 64 19.82 -0.45 -3.35
N VAL A 65 19.60 0.87 -3.23
CA VAL A 65 19.04 1.75 -4.27
C VAL A 65 20.15 2.25 -5.19
N GLU A 66 21.28 2.71 -4.64
CA GLU A 66 22.47 3.16 -5.41
C GLU A 66 23.17 2.04 -6.21
N GLY A 67 22.74 0.79 -6.04
CA GLY A 67 23.28 -0.37 -6.72
C GLY A 67 22.32 -0.99 -7.71
N LEU A 68 21.32 -0.22 -8.16
CA LEU A 68 20.41 -0.54 -9.26
C LEU A 68 20.94 0.10 -10.56
N ALA A 69 20.35 -0.26 -11.70
CA ALA A 69 20.58 0.48 -12.94
C ALA A 69 20.16 1.95 -12.81
N ASP A 70 20.90 2.89 -13.44
CA ASP A 70 20.74 4.35 -13.27
C ASP A 70 19.28 4.83 -13.48
N ASP A 71 18.62 4.35 -14.54
CA ASP A 71 17.23 4.72 -14.84
C ASP A 71 16.26 4.22 -13.75
N THR A 72 16.45 2.98 -13.30
CA THR A 72 15.62 2.35 -12.27
C THR A 72 15.89 2.93 -10.88
N GLU A 73 17.15 3.30 -10.58
CA GLU A 73 17.51 4.07 -9.39
C GLU A 73 16.74 5.40 -9.37
N ALA A 74 16.82 6.17 -10.45
CA ALA A 74 16.18 7.47 -10.56
C ALA A 74 14.66 7.38 -10.33
N GLU A 75 14.01 6.36 -10.90
CA GLU A 75 12.58 6.14 -10.74
C GLU A 75 12.19 5.72 -9.31
N VAL A 76 12.96 4.82 -8.68
CA VAL A 76 12.76 4.45 -7.27
C VAL A 76 12.93 5.67 -6.36
N VAL A 77 13.94 6.51 -6.60
CA VAL A 77 14.18 7.74 -5.83
C VAL A 77 13.04 8.76 -6.03
N ALA A 78 12.51 8.90 -7.25
CA ALA A 78 11.35 9.73 -7.53
C ALA A 78 10.12 9.25 -6.75
N ASN A 79 9.80 7.95 -6.80
CA ASN A 79 8.69 7.36 -6.07
C ASN A 79 8.83 7.52 -4.54
N VAL A 80 10.05 7.38 -4.01
CA VAL A 80 10.33 7.65 -2.59
C VAL A 80 10.12 9.13 -2.27
N THR A 81 10.51 10.04 -3.17
CA THR A 81 10.34 11.48 -3.00
C THR A 81 8.86 11.86 -2.95
N ASP A 82 8.05 11.32 -3.87
CA ASP A 82 6.59 11.52 -3.88
C ASP A 82 5.94 11.04 -2.58
N ALA A 83 6.37 9.88 -2.08
CA ALA A 83 5.92 9.37 -0.79
C ALA A 83 6.30 10.30 0.38
N ARG A 84 7.48 10.91 0.35
CA ARG A 84 7.90 11.89 1.37
C ARG A 84 7.08 13.18 1.29
N THR A 85 6.78 13.66 0.09
CA THR A 85 5.90 14.81 -0.14
C THR A 85 4.50 14.54 0.45
N ALA A 86 3.91 13.38 0.16
CA ALA A 86 2.61 13.01 0.74
C ALA A 86 2.61 12.96 2.29
N LEU A 87 3.71 12.50 2.91
CA LEU A 87 3.85 12.55 4.36
C LEU A 87 3.99 13.98 4.89
N ALA A 88 4.69 14.86 4.18
CA ALA A 88 4.81 16.28 4.54
C ALA A 88 3.46 17.00 4.45
N ASP A 89 2.65 16.69 3.45
CA ASP A 89 1.30 17.24 3.30
C ASP A 89 0.38 16.77 4.43
N LEU A 90 0.47 15.49 4.81
CA LEU A 90 -0.24 14.94 5.96
C LEU A 90 0.20 15.61 7.27
N ALA A 91 1.50 15.83 7.46
CA ALA A 91 2.02 16.55 8.63
C ALA A 91 1.47 17.98 8.69
N THR A 92 1.51 18.70 7.58
CA THR A 92 0.99 20.07 7.46
C THR A 92 -0.50 20.13 7.79
N THR A 93 -1.28 19.15 7.33
CA THR A 93 -2.72 19.04 7.64
C THR A 93 -2.96 18.81 9.13
N VAL A 94 -2.15 17.96 9.77
CA VAL A 94 -2.24 17.68 11.21
C VAL A 94 -1.82 18.89 12.05
N GLU A 95 -0.82 19.64 11.61
CA GLU A 95 -0.36 20.86 12.30
C GLU A 95 -1.40 21.98 12.21
N ALA A 96 -1.95 22.22 11.02
CA ALA A 96 -2.92 23.28 10.76
C ALA A 96 -4.22 23.12 11.58
N ALA A 97 -4.64 21.88 11.84
CA ALA A 97 -5.88 21.61 12.55
C ALA A 97 -5.73 21.49 14.08
N ASP A 98 -4.54 21.65 14.68
CA ASP A 98 -4.24 21.58 16.14
C ASP A 98 -5.17 20.67 16.97
N SER A 99 -6.25 21.22 17.56
CA SER A 99 -7.21 20.49 18.40
C SER A 99 -8.49 20.02 17.69
N THR A 100 -8.68 20.35 16.41
CA THR A 100 -9.82 19.93 15.57
C THR A 100 -9.45 18.81 14.58
N VAL A 101 -8.20 18.34 14.59
CA VAL A 101 -7.75 17.18 13.80
C VAL A 101 -8.63 15.96 14.08
N ASP A 102 -9.16 15.35 13.02
CA ASP A 102 -9.64 13.97 13.08
C ASP A 102 -8.44 13.01 13.17
N THR A 103 -7.96 12.79 14.40
CA THR A 103 -6.79 11.96 14.67
C THR A 103 -7.02 10.50 14.26
N ARG A 104 -8.29 10.06 14.16
CA ARG A 104 -8.64 8.70 13.75
C ARG A 104 -8.50 8.54 12.24
N ALA A 105 -8.97 9.51 11.46
CA ALA A 105 -8.81 9.52 10.01
C ALA A 105 -7.33 9.62 9.63
N ALA A 106 -6.59 10.59 10.18
CA ALA A 106 -5.18 10.78 9.86
C ALA A 106 -4.31 9.57 10.27
N ARG A 107 -4.63 8.91 11.41
CA ARG A 107 -3.96 7.66 11.78
C ARG A 107 -4.32 6.50 10.83
N LYS A 108 -5.53 6.45 10.28
CA LYS A 108 -5.91 5.43 9.29
C LYS A 108 -5.09 5.60 8.01
N GLU A 109 -4.97 6.83 7.53
CA GLU A 109 -4.14 7.17 6.38
C GLU A 109 -2.65 6.86 6.61
N LEU A 110 -2.13 7.20 7.79
CA LEU A 110 -0.75 6.86 8.15
C LEU A 110 -0.51 5.34 8.21
N ARG A 111 -1.52 4.54 8.59
CA ARG A 111 -1.42 3.07 8.60
C ARG A 111 -1.41 2.46 7.21
N SER A 112 -2.07 3.07 6.23
CA SER A 112 -1.93 2.65 4.81
C SER A 112 -0.55 2.94 4.26
N PHE A 113 0.19 3.87 4.86
CA PHE A 113 1.55 4.19 4.46
C PHE A 113 2.56 3.12 4.91
N ARG A 114 3.02 2.29 3.98
CA ARG A 114 3.90 1.14 4.20
C ARG A 114 5.25 1.36 3.54
N VAL A 115 6.21 1.83 4.32
CA VAL A 115 7.60 2.04 3.86
C VAL A 115 8.23 0.72 3.39
N GLU A 116 7.77 -0.41 3.95
CA GLU A 116 8.22 -1.74 3.57
C GLU A 116 7.93 -2.09 2.10
N ASN A 117 6.95 -1.43 1.46
CA ASN A 117 6.64 -1.65 0.05
C ASN A 117 7.85 -1.33 -0.84
N PHE A 118 8.55 -0.22 -0.60
CA PHE A 118 9.74 0.14 -1.38
C PHE A 118 10.91 -0.82 -1.22
N ARG A 119 11.07 -1.45 -0.05
CA ARG A 119 12.06 -2.54 0.09
C ARG A 119 11.71 -3.74 -0.78
N ILE A 120 10.42 -3.99 -0.98
CA ILE A 120 9.96 -5.04 -1.89
C ILE A 120 10.29 -4.64 -3.33
N VAL A 121 10.04 -3.39 -3.74
CA VAL A 121 10.40 -2.86 -5.05
C VAL A 121 11.87 -3.09 -5.35
N VAL A 122 12.77 -2.58 -4.50
CA VAL A 122 14.22 -2.72 -4.68
C VAL A 122 14.65 -4.18 -4.78
N ASN A 123 14.08 -5.07 -3.95
CA ASN A 123 14.41 -6.49 -3.99
C ASN A 123 13.88 -7.19 -5.26
N VAL A 124 12.74 -6.76 -5.80
CA VAL A 124 12.19 -7.30 -7.04
C VAL A 124 13.01 -6.82 -8.22
N VAL A 125 13.26 -5.53 -8.35
CA VAL A 125 14.09 -4.96 -9.44
C VAL A 125 15.46 -5.64 -9.47
N LYS A 126 16.14 -5.70 -8.32
CA LYS A 126 17.44 -6.37 -8.22
C LYS A 126 17.38 -7.87 -8.55
N LYS A 127 16.22 -8.50 -8.38
CA LYS A 127 16.01 -9.90 -8.79
C LYS A 127 15.77 -9.99 -10.30
N VAL A 128 15.03 -9.05 -10.89
CA VAL A 128 14.83 -8.95 -12.34
C VAL A 128 16.20 -8.77 -13.03
N GLU A 129 16.99 -7.78 -12.62
CA GLU A 129 18.35 -7.51 -13.15
C GLU A 129 19.25 -8.77 -13.14
N ARG A 130 19.13 -9.61 -12.10
CA ARG A 130 19.92 -10.86 -12.00
C ARG A 130 19.44 -11.99 -12.90
N LEU A 131 18.18 -11.95 -13.31
CA LEU A 131 17.56 -12.98 -14.15
C LEU A 131 17.62 -12.60 -15.65
N GLU A 132 17.88 -11.33 -15.98
CA GLU A 132 17.91 -10.83 -17.36
C GLU A 132 18.87 -11.61 -18.27
N GLU A 133 20.10 -11.88 -17.81
CA GLU A 133 21.08 -12.62 -18.62
C GLU A 133 20.61 -14.04 -18.92
N ALA A 134 20.02 -14.72 -17.93
CA ALA A 134 19.49 -16.07 -18.11
C ALA A 134 18.25 -16.08 -19.02
N ALA A 135 17.41 -15.04 -18.92
CA ALA A 135 16.20 -14.89 -19.73
C ALA A 135 16.46 -14.45 -21.16
N ALA A 136 17.66 -13.96 -21.51
CA ALA A 136 17.93 -13.36 -22.81
C ALA A 136 17.61 -14.28 -24.02
N ALA A 137 17.67 -15.60 -23.84
CA ALA A 137 17.37 -16.59 -24.88
C ALA A 137 15.88 -17.02 -24.93
N ASP A 138 15.10 -16.70 -23.90
CA ASP A 138 13.69 -17.06 -23.77
C ASP A 138 12.80 -15.79 -23.81
N PRO A 139 12.10 -15.54 -24.93
CA PRO A 139 11.20 -14.40 -25.07
C PRO A 139 10.07 -14.35 -24.03
N GLU A 140 9.57 -15.49 -23.55
CA GLU A 140 8.47 -15.54 -22.58
C GLU A 140 8.97 -15.12 -21.19
N ALA A 141 10.14 -15.61 -20.76
CA ALA A 141 10.81 -15.10 -19.56
C ALA A 141 11.08 -13.59 -19.63
N VAL A 142 11.56 -13.06 -20.76
CA VAL A 142 11.81 -11.62 -20.94
C VAL A 142 10.52 -10.81 -20.76
N VAL A 143 9.40 -11.25 -21.33
CA VAL A 143 8.10 -10.56 -21.17
C VAL A 143 7.66 -10.54 -19.71
N HIS A 144 7.85 -11.64 -18.98
CA HIS A 144 7.52 -11.71 -17.57
C HIS A 144 8.43 -10.85 -16.69
N LEU A 145 9.73 -10.77 -16.99
CA LEU A 145 10.66 -9.90 -16.30
C LEU A 145 10.34 -8.41 -16.51
N ALA A 146 10.07 -8.00 -17.75
CA ALA A 146 9.67 -6.63 -18.06
C ALA A 146 8.35 -6.24 -17.36
N ALA A 147 7.37 -7.16 -17.33
CA ALA A 147 6.12 -6.94 -16.60
C ALA A 147 6.34 -6.87 -15.08
N ALA A 148 7.27 -7.66 -14.53
CA ALA A 148 7.62 -7.61 -13.12
C ALA A 148 8.26 -6.28 -12.72
N GLU A 149 9.19 -5.78 -13.55
CA GLU A 149 9.84 -4.49 -13.32
C GLU A 149 8.83 -3.34 -13.39
N ALA A 150 8.06 -3.25 -14.48
CA ALA A 150 7.04 -2.21 -14.63
C ALA A 150 6.04 -2.21 -13.47
N ALA A 151 5.51 -3.38 -13.10
CA ALA A 151 4.59 -3.49 -11.98
C ALA A 151 5.26 -3.17 -10.64
N ALA A 152 6.56 -3.43 -10.46
CA ALA A 152 7.30 -3.07 -9.26
C ALA A 152 7.48 -1.56 -9.13
N LEU A 153 7.74 -0.86 -10.23
CA LEU A 153 7.93 0.59 -10.26
C LEU A 153 6.62 1.36 -10.04
N GLU A 154 5.46 0.75 -10.33
CA GLU A 154 4.15 1.28 -9.95
C GLU A 154 3.83 1.14 -8.44
N ILE A 155 4.61 0.37 -7.68
CA ILE A 155 4.36 0.18 -6.24
C ILE A 155 4.73 1.44 -5.47
N THR A 156 3.73 2.01 -4.81
CA THR A 156 3.86 3.15 -3.92
C THR A 156 3.76 2.72 -2.45
N ALA A 157 3.92 3.69 -1.55
CA ALA A 157 3.77 3.47 -0.11
C ALA A 157 2.37 2.97 0.29
N THR A 158 1.33 3.21 -0.50
CA THR A 158 -0.05 2.83 -0.19
C THR A 158 -0.54 1.61 -0.95
N SER A 159 0.30 1.03 -1.81
CA SER A 159 -0.02 -0.18 -2.56
C SER A 159 -0.41 -1.33 -1.63
N THR A 160 -1.38 -2.09 -2.11
CA THR A 160 -2.05 -3.18 -1.41
C THR A 160 -1.25 -4.47 -1.48
N LYS A 161 -1.69 -5.47 -0.71
CA LYS A 161 -1.13 -6.83 -0.80
C LYS A 161 -1.39 -7.48 -2.16
N ALA A 162 -2.46 -7.08 -2.86
CA ALA A 162 -2.79 -7.62 -4.17
C ALA A 162 -1.74 -7.17 -5.20
N ASP A 163 -1.39 -5.89 -5.19
CA ASP A 163 -0.38 -5.29 -6.08
C ASP A 163 0.98 -5.99 -5.90
N ILE A 164 1.41 -6.16 -4.64
CA ILE A 164 2.64 -6.90 -4.31
C ILE A 164 2.59 -8.36 -4.77
N ARG A 165 1.41 -8.99 -4.77
CA ARG A 165 1.26 -10.36 -5.26
C ARG A 165 1.36 -10.41 -6.78
N ALA A 166 0.79 -9.44 -7.49
CA ALA A 166 0.87 -9.35 -8.94
C ALA A 166 2.33 -9.25 -9.41
N VAL A 167 3.11 -8.35 -8.80
CA VAL A 167 4.56 -8.22 -9.06
C VAL A 167 5.28 -9.56 -8.88
N ARG A 168 5.02 -10.27 -7.77
CA ARG A 168 5.66 -11.56 -7.50
C ARG A 168 5.22 -12.65 -8.46
N ALA A 169 3.99 -12.61 -8.95
CA ALA A 169 3.49 -13.58 -9.92
C ALA A 169 4.26 -13.48 -11.24
N HIS A 170 4.58 -12.27 -11.70
CA HIS A 170 5.42 -12.07 -12.88
C HIS A 170 6.84 -12.62 -12.69
N VAL A 171 7.47 -12.35 -11.54
CA VAL A 171 8.79 -12.94 -11.23
C VAL A 171 8.73 -14.47 -11.18
N GLN A 172 7.67 -15.04 -10.61
CA GLN A 172 7.50 -16.49 -10.55
C GLN A 172 7.26 -17.11 -11.93
N ALA A 173 6.49 -16.44 -12.79
CA ALA A 173 6.26 -16.89 -14.15
C ALA A 173 7.58 -16.88 -14.96
N ALA A 174 8.37 -15.79 -14.88
CA ALA A 174 9.69 -15.74 -15.52
C ALA A 174 10.61 -16.87 -15.07
N GLN A 175 10.60 -17.19 -13.77
CA GLN A 175 11.40 -18.30 -13.26
C GLN A 175 10.91 -19.68 -13.72
N ALA A 176 9.59 -19.85 -13.88
CA ALA A 176 9.02 -21.10 -14.35
C ALA A 176 9.42 -21.40 -15.80
N GLU A 177 9.46 -20.37 -16.67
CA GLU A 177 9.95 -20.55 -18.04
C GLU A 177 11.44 -20.95 -18.07
N LEU A 178 12.27 -20.25 -17.29
CA LEU A 178 13.70 -20.56 -17.16
C LEU A 178 13.99 -21.96 -16.61
N GLU A 179 13.16 -22.47 -15.71
CA GLU A 179 13.29 -23.82 -15.15
C GLU A 179 12.74 -24.88 -16.12
N GLY A 180 11.65 -24.60 -16.83
CA GLY A 180 11.01 -25.51 -17.79
C GLY A 180 11.88 -25.82 -19.01
N ASP A 181 12.69 -24.86 -19.46
CA ASP A 181 13.64 -25.08 -20.56
C ASP A 181 14.74 -26.08 -20.19
N THR A 182 15.09 -26.21 -18.90
CA THR A 182 16.14 -27.14 -18.47
C THR A 182 15.72 -28.62 -18.48
N GLU A 183 14.41 -28.92 -18.45
CA GLU A 183 13.92 -30.31 -18.49
C GLU A 183 13.78 -30.85 -19.94
N THR A 184 13.58 -29.97 -20.92
CA THR A 184 13.38 -30.39 -22.32
C THR A 184 14.69 -30.74 -23.05
N GLU A 185 15.84 -30.21 -22.64
CA GLU A 185 17.13 -30.58 -23.22
C GLU A 185 17.64 -31.96 -22.76
N THR A 186 17.17 -32.48 -21.62
CA THR A 186 17.61 -33.79 -21.10
C THR A 186 16.97 -35.01 -21.73
N GLU A 187 15.84 -34.88 -22.43
CA GLU A 187 15.13 -36.03 -23.03
C GLU A 187 15.56 -36.34 -24.48
N GLY A 188 16.44 -35.53 -25.08
CA GLY A 188 17.02 -35.76 -26.41
C GLY A 188 18.37 -36.50 -26.43
N ALA A 189 18.94 -36.82 -25.26
CA ALA A 189 20.32 -37.31 -25.12
C ALA A 189 20.45 -38.83 -24.82
N THR A 190 19.44 -39.63 -25.15
CA THR A 190 19.58 -41.09 -25.20
C THR A 190 19.03 -41.62 -26.52
N ALA A 191 19.91 -41.67 -27.51
CA ALA A 191 19.81 -42.50 -28.70
C ALA A 191 20.03 -43.98 -28.36
#